data_AF-A0A0X3U0I7-F1
#
_entry.id   AF-A0A0X3U0I7-F1
#
_cell.length_a   1.000
_cell.length_b   1.000
_cell.length_c   1.000
_cell.angle_alpha   90.00
_cell.angle_beta   90.00
_cell.angle_gamma   90.00
#
_symmetry.space_group_name_H-M   'P 1'
#
loop_
_entity.id
_entity.type
_entity.pdbx_description
1 polymer ?
#
loop_
_entity_poly.entity_id
_entity_poly.type
_entity_poly.pdbx_seq_one_letter_code
_entity_poly.pdbx_strand_id
1 'polypeptide(L)'
;MIPKIAKVIADGAYNTHKCHNVITARDAAAIIPPRKNAKLWKPTTAGAIARNEAVRAAKYQVLIAVLNWYTNPGIPVAETVG
;
A
#
# COMPACT_ATOMS: atom_id res chain seq x y z
N MET A 1 -6.46 -32.83 -4.70
CA MET A 1 -5.81 -31.59 -5.20
C MET A 1 -6.02 -30.49 -4.17
N ILE A 2 -4.96 -29.89 -3.62
CA ILE A 2 -5.08 -28.78 -2.67
C ILE A 2 -5.31 -27.49 -3.46
N PRO A 3 -6.29 -26.65 -3.10
CA PRO A 3 -6.57 -25.42 -3.84
C PRO A 3 -5.39 -24.44 -3.74
N LYS A 4 -5.09 -23.76 -4.87
CA LYS A 4 -4.06 -22.73 -4.93
C LYS A 4 -4.55 -21.46 -4.23
N ILE A 5 -3.69 -20.86 -3.41
CA ILE A 5 -4.00 -19.61 -2.72
C ILE A 5 -3.76 -18.46 -3.70
N ALA A 6 -4.80 -17.70 -4.02
CA ALA A 6 -4.69 -16.56 -4.93
C ALA A 6 -4.13 -15.30 -4.23
N LYS A 7 -4.56 -15.06 -2.98
CA LYS A 7 -4.32 -13.78 -2.29
C LYS A 7 -4.29 -13.97 -0.79
N VAL A 8 -3.43 -13.21 -0.11
CA VAL A 8 -3.33 -13.15 1.35
C VAL A 8 -3.59 -11.72 1.79
N ILE A 9 -4.54 -11.54 2.70
CA ILE A 9 -4.86 -10.25 3.32
C ILE A 9 -4.42 -10.32 4.78
N ALA A 10 -3.63 -9.35 5.21
CA ALA A 10 -3.19 -9.26 6.60
C ALA A 10 -3.03 -7.80 7.02
N ASP A 11 -3.00 -7.58 8.33
CA ASP A 11 -2.75 -6.26 8.90
C ASP A 11 -1.28 -5.81 8.73
N GLY A 12 -1.01 -4.55 9.09
CA GLY A 12 0.32 -3.95 8.96
C GLY A 12 1.42 -4.59 9.81
N ALA A 13 1.09 -5.44 10.80
CA ALA A 13 2.08 -6.19 11.58
C ALA A 13 2.87 -7.14 10.68
N TYR A 14 2.22 -7.72 9.68
CA TYR A 14 2.78 -8.67 8.72
C TYR A 14 3.55 -8.02 7.57
N ASN A 15 3.75 -6.70 7.57
CA ASN A 15 4.56 -5.99 6.58
C ASN A 15 6.08 -6.21 6.82
N THR A 16 6.52 -7.47 6.69
CA THR A 16 7.92 -7.88 6.86
C THR A 16 8.42 -8.64 5.63
N HIS A 17 9.74 -8.60 5.37
CA HIS A 17 10.34 -9.34 4.25
C HIS A 17 10.01 -10.84 4.28
N LYS A 18 10.02 -11.45 5.47
CA LYS A 18 9.74 -12.89 5.64
C LYS A 18 8.31 -13.23 5.21
N CYS A 19 7.33 -12.44 5.63
CA CYS A 19 5.93 -12.66 5.26
C CYS A 19 5.73 -12.53 3.74
N HIS A 20 6.25 -11.45 3.14
CA HIS A 20 6.16 -11.25 1.68
C HIS A 20 6.82 -12.38 0.89
N ASN A 21 8.01 -12.84 1.30
CA ASN A 21 8.69 -13.95 0.63
C ASN A 21 7.89 -15.27 0.71
N VAL A 22 7.29 -15.59 1.86
CA VAL A 22 6.46 -16.80 2.01
C VAL A 22 5.21 -16.72 1.15
N ILE A 23 4.57 -15.54 1.09
CA ILE A 23 3.38 -15.33 0.26
C ILE A 23 3.72 -15.47 -1.23
N THR A 24 4.81 -14.85 -1.68
CA THR A 24 5.29 -14.97 -3.07
C THR A 24 5.71 -16.40 -3.40
N ALA A 25 6.34 -17.14 -2.47
CA ALA A 25 6.70 -18.54 -2.67
C ALA A 25 5.48 -19.47 -2.87
N ARG A 26 4.27 -19.00 -2.55
CA ARG A 26 3.00 -19.69 -2.83
C ARG A 26 2.30 -19.18 -4.09
N ASP A 27 2.97 -18.33 -4.87
CA ASP A 27 2.41 -17.57 -5.99
C ASP A 27 1.13 -16.78 -5.62
N ALA A 28 1.03 -16.33 -4.37
CA ALA A 28 -0.11 -15.58 -3.89
C ALA A 28 0.22 -14.07 -3.86
N ALA A 29 -0.81 -13.23 -4.06
CA ALA A 29 -0.66 -11.78 -3.93
C ALA A 29 -0.81 -11.33 -2.47
N ALA A 30 0.12 -10.50 -1.97
CA ALA A 30 0.04 -9.93 -0.63
C ALA A 30 -0.73 -8.59 -0.63
N ILE A 31 -1.93 -8.55 -0.05
CA ILE A 31 -2.54 -7.29 0.39
C ILE A 31 -2.16 -7.05 1.84
N ILE A 32 -1.09 -6.29 2.03
CA ILE A 32 -0.66 -5.88 3.36
C ILE A 32 -0.46 -4.38 3.31
N PRO A 33 -1.22 -3.58 4.10
CA PRO A 33 -1.13 -2.14 4.04
C PRO A 33 0.29 -1.68 4.44
N PRO A 34 0.93 -0.80 3.65
CA PRO A 34 2.18 -0.18 4.03
C PRO A 34 2.03 0.58 5.35
N ARG A 35 3.05 0.51 6.22
CA ARG A 35 3.05 1.28 7.46
C ARG A 35 3.26 2.77 7.16
N LYS A 36 2.81 3.64 8.07
CA LYS A 36 3.12 5.08 8.02
C LYS A 36 4.63 5.28 7.86
N ASN A 37 5.03 6.16 6.94
CA ASN A 37 6.43 6.47 6.63
C ASN A 37 7.26 5.26 6.15
N ALA A 38 6.62 4.24 5.59
CA ALA A 38 7.31 3.11 4.98
C ALA A 38 8.38 3.57 3.98
N LYS A 39 9.64 3.25 4.26
CA LYS A 39 10.75 3.40 3.33
C LYS A 39 10.73 2.25 2.32
N LEU A 40 11.21 2.52 1.11
CA LEU A 40 11.40 1.47 0.10
C LEU A 40 12.47 0.48 0.60
N TRP A 41 12.23 -0.80 0.37
CA TRP A 41 13.22 -1.83 0.62
C TRP A 41 14.17 -1.96 -0.56
N LYS A 42 15.36 -2.54 -0.32
CA LYS A 42 16.23 -2.96 -1.43
C LYS A 42 15.47 -4.00 -2.27
N PRO A 43 15.41 -3.86 -3.59
CA PRO A 43 14.60 -4.72 -4.47
C PRO A 43 15.30 -6.06 -4.75
N THR A 44 15.68 -6.80 -3.70
CA THR A 44 16.41 -8.06 -3.83
C THR A 44 15.50 -9.28 -3.95
N THR A 45 14.21 -9.14 -3.62
CA THR A 45 13.21 -10.22 -3.75
C THR A 45 11.96 -9.72 -4.45
N ALA A 46 11.24 -10.62 -5.13
CA ALA A 46 9.96 -10.30 -5.76
C ALA A 46 8.94 -9.71 -4.78
N GLY A 47 8.90 -10.23 -3.54
CA GLY A 47 8.08 -9.66 -2.46
C GLY A 47 8.46 -8.23 -2.09
N ALA A 48 9.76 -7.88 -2.12
CA ALA A 48 10.21 -6.51 -1.87
C ALA A 48 9.83 -5.56 -3.02
N ILE A 49 9.90 -6.03 -4.26
CA ILE A 49 9.49 -5.26 -5.45
C ILE A 49 7.98 -4.97 -5.38
N ALA A 50 7.15 -6.00 -5.22
CA ALA A 50 5.69 -5.86 -5.15
C ALA A 50 5.24 -4.94 -3.99
N ARG A 51 5.87 -5.09 -2.81
CA ARG A 51 5.59 -4.21 -1.66
C ARG A 51 5.99 -2.76 -1.92
N ASN A 52 7.11 -2.53 -2.62
CA ASN A 52 7.56 -1.18 -2.96
C ASN A 52 6.60 -0.48 -3.93
N GLU A 53 5.96 -1.21 -4.84
CA GLU A 53 4.89 -0.67 -5.69
C GLU A 53 3.69 -0.23 -4.86
N ALA A 54 3.26 -1.05 -3.89
CA ALA A 54 2.19 -0.67 -2.96
C ALA A 54 2.54 0.59 -2.15
N VAL A 55 3.79 0.76 -1.75
CA VAL A 55 4.27 1.96 -1.03
C VAL A 55 4.24 3.19 -1.94
N ARG A 56 4.65 3.07 -3.20
CA ARG A 56 4.55 4.16 -4.18
C ARG A 56 3.09 4.55 -4.42
N ALA A 57 2.22 3.57 -4.64
CA ALA A 57 0.79 3.79 -4.82
C ALA A 57 0.18 4.53 -3.63
N ALA A 58 0.49 4.11 -2.39
CA ALA A 58 0.02 4.77 -1.19
C ALA A 58 0.46 6.25 -1.11
N LYS A 59 1.69 6.58 -1.55
CA LYS A 59 2.17 7.98 -1.61
C LYS A 59 1.44 8.80 -2.67
N TYR A 60 1.23 8.23 -3.86
CA TYR A 60 0.51 8.91 -4.93
C TYR A 60 -0.95 9.16 -4.54
N GLN A 61 -1.61 8.25 -3.83
CA GLN A 61 -2.98 8.47 -3.34
C GLN A 61 -3.08 9.68 -2.42
N VAL A 62 -2.09 9.91 -1.54
CA VAL A 62 -2.05 11.13 -0.72
C VAL A 62 -1.89 12.38 -1.58
N LEU A 63 -0.98 12.36 -2.56
CA LEU A 63 -0.77 13.48 -3.47
C LEU A 63 -2.03 13.78 -4.30
N ILE A 64 -2.71 12.75 -4.82
CA ILE A 64 -3.95 12.89 -5.57
C ILE A 64 -5.05 13.47 -4.69
N ALA A 65 -5.19 13.01 -3.44
CA ALA A 65 -6.17 13.57 -2.50
C ALA A 65 -5.90 15.06 -2.21
N VAL A 66 -4.64 15.43 -2.03
CA VAL A 66 -4.22 16.84 -1.87
C VAL A 66 -4.51 17.65 -3.13
N LEU A 67 -4.18 17.13 -4.32
CA LEU A 67 -4.44 17.84 -5.56
C LEU A 67 -5.94 18.03 -5.79
N ASN A 68 -6.74 16.98 -5.56
CA ASN A 68 -8.20 17.05 -5.63
C ASN A 68 -8.78 18.11 -4.69
N TRP A 69 -8.17 18.34 -3.52
CA TRP A 69 -8.56 19.43 -2.62
C TRP A 69 -8.33 20.82 -3.25
N TYR A 70 -7.24 21.00 -4.00
CA TYR A 70 -6.94 22.26 -4.69
C TYR A 70 -7.70 22.44 -6.00
N THR A 71 -7.99 21.35 -6.72
CA THR A 71 -8.53 21.40 -8.08
C THR A 71 -10.03 21.20 -8.16
N ASN A 72 -10.72 20.98 -7.03
CA ASN A 72 -12.17 20.84 -6.99
C ASN A 72 -12.81 22.12 -6.39
N PRO A 73 -13.11 23.15 -7.21
CA PRO A 73 -13.60 24.46 -6.74
C PRO A 73 -15.06 24.45 -6.20
N GLY A 74 -15.59 23.27 -5.85
CA GLY A 74 -16.97 23.08 -5.38
C GLY A 74 -17.11 22.56 -3.95
N ILE A 75 -16.02 22.39 -3.19
CA ILE A 75 -16.13 22.15 -1.74
C ILE A 75 -16.28 23.52 -1.07
N PRO A 76 -17.45 23.87 -0.49
CA PRO A 76 -17.57 25.11 0.24
C PRO A 76 -16.60 25.04 1.42
N VAL A 77 -15.61 25.92 1.43
CA VAL A 77 -14.82 26.19 2.62
C VAL A 77 -15.79 26.69 3.68
N ALA A 78 -16.20 25.80 4.59
CA ALA A 78 -16.95 26.21 5.76
C ALA A 78 -16.07 27.24 6.50
N GLU A 79 -16.52 28.48 6.50
CA GLU A 79 -15.95 29.57 7.26
C GLU A 79 -15.80 29.10 8.71
N THR A 80 -14.57 29.03 9.21
CA THR A 80 -14.36 29.08 10.66
C THR A 80 -14.68 30.51 11.09
N VAL A 81 -15.95 30.74 11.43
CA VAL A 81 -16.33 31.90 12.23
C VAL A 81 -15.80 31.67 13.64
N GLY A 82 -14.81 32.46 14.00
CA GLY A 82 -14.27 32.63 15.36
C GLY A 82 -13.84 34.07 15.51
#